data_AF-A0A9D5KVG6-F1
#
_entry.id   AF-A0A9D5KVG6-F1
#
_cell.length_a   1.000
_cell.length_b   1.000
_cell.length_c   1.000
_cell.angle_alpha   90.00
_cell.angle_beta   90.00
_cell.angle_gamma   90.00
#
_symmetry.space_group_name_H-M   'P 1'
#
loop_
_entity.id
_entity.type
_entity.pdbx_description
1 polymer ?
#
loop_
_entity_poly.entity_id
_entity_poly.type
_entity_poly.pdbx_seq_one_letter_code
_entity_poly.pdbx_strand_id
1 'polypeptide(L)'
;MKILKRILLTLAVMTLLMTPASLQAAGRAWEQQKSERQDAHTAAKWNEVEIKTVRGAIIVNTNVKVQIKIFTILGQIVSSETLSPGTWQLQMPAHGVYIVKTADATCKVAV
;
A
#
# COMPACT_ATOMS: atom_id res chain seq x y z
N MET A 1 -5.68 -11.78 53.34
CA MET A 1 -5.28 -12.31 52.00
C MET A 1 -6.41 -12.35 50.96
N LYS A 2 -7.69 -12.54 51.31
CA LYS A 2 -8.80 -12.64 50.32
C LYS A 2 -9.09 -11.33 49.58
N ILE A 3 -8.96 -10.17 50.25
CA ILE A 3 -9.21 -8.84 49.67
C ILE A 3 -8.09 -8.42 48.72
N LEU A 4 -6.82 -8.71 49.07
CA LEU A 4 -5.67 -8.46 48.20
C LEU A 4 -5.74 -9.26 46.89
N LYS A 5 -6.18 -10.54 46.96
CA LYS A 5 -6.42 -11.37 45.77
C LYS A 5 -7.55 -10.83 44.88
N ARG A 6 -8.60 -10.23 45.46
CA ARG A 6 -9.70 -9.61 44.70
C ARG A 6 -9.25 -8.33 43.99
N ILE A 7 -8.46 -7.50 44.65
CA ILE A 7 -7.90 -6.26 44.06
C ILE A 7 -6.95 -6.60 42.90
N LEU A 8 -6.10 -7.62 43.08
CA LEU A 8 -5.20 -8.12 42.02
C LEU A 8 -5.98 -8.68 40.81
N LEU A 9 -7.11 -9.34 41.07
CA LEU A 9 -7.93 -9.94 40.01
C LEU A 9 -8.73 -8.88 39.24
N THR A 10 -9.20 -7.82 39.90
CA THR A 10 -9.83 -6.68 39.22
C THR A 10 -8.83 -5.85 38.40
N LEU A 11 -7.59 -5.70 38.87
CA LEU A 11 -6.56 -4.96 38.14
C LEU A 11 -6.14 -5.68 36.86
N ALA A 12 -6.04 -7.02 36.90
CA ALA A 12 -5.71 -7.85 35.74
C ALA A 12 -6.80 -7.84 34.65
N VAL A 13 -8.08 -7.71 35.03
CA VAL A 13 -9.20 -7.63 34.08
C VAL A 13 -9.26 -6.25 33.40
N MET A 14 -8.91 -5.19 34.11
CA MET A 14 -8.97 -3.83 33.56
C MET A 14 -7.86 -3.54 32.54
N THR A 15 -6.70 -4.21 32.66
CA THR A 15 -5.61 -4.12 31.67
C THR A 15 -5.91 -4.84 30.35
N LEU A 16 -6.90 -5.74 30.30
CA LEU A 16 -7.23 -6.48 29.09
C LEU A 16 -8.13 -5.70 28.10
N LEU A 17 -8.68 -4.56 28.52
CA LEU A 17 -9.59 -3.73 27.71
C LEU A 17 -8.88 -2.59 26.97
N MET A 18 -7.56 -2.43 27.14
CA MET A 18 -6.76 -1.41 26.46
C MET A 18 -5.95 -1.99 25.30
N THR A 19 -6.54 -2.85 24.47
CA THR A 19 -5.99 -3.11 23.15
C THR A 19 -6.30 -1.90 22.27
N PRO A 20 -5.31 -1.09 21.85
CA PRO A 20 -5.55 -0.18 20.74
C PRO A 20 -5.88 -1.06 19.54
N ALA A 21 -7.15 -1.07 19.13
CA ALA A 21 -7.50 -1.49 17.78
C ALA A 21 -6.78 -0.51 16.86
N SER A 22 -5.56 -0.85 16.45
CA SER A 22 -4.94 -0.22 15.31
C SER A 22 -5.88 -0.50 14.14
N LEU A 23 -6.73 0.47 13.83
CA LEU A 23 -7.38 0.62 12.55
C LEU A 23 -6.25 0.84 11.54
N GLN A 24 -5.54 -0.23 11.23
CA GLN A 24 -4.67 -0.29 10.08
C GLN A 24 -5.63 -0.26 8.91
N ALA A 25 -5.86 0.95 8.40
CA ALA A 25 -6.51 1.14 7.12
C ALA A 25 -5.78 0.21 6.15
N ALA A 26 -6.45 -0.88 5.77
CA ALA A 26 -5.93 -1.86 4.84
C ALA A 26 -5.91 -1.22 3.46
N GLY A 27 -5.01 -0.24 3.26
CA GLY A 27 -4.44 0.00 1.95
C GLY A 27 -3.89 -1.34 1.51
N ARG A 28 -4.47 -1.92 0.46
CA ARG A 28 -4.07 -3.23 -0.04
C ARG A 28 -2.55 -3.19 -0.26
N ALA A 29 -1.83 -4.17 0.26
CA ALA A 29 -0.37 -4.19 0.18
C ALA A 29 0.09 -4.42 -1.26
N TRP A 30 1.31 -3.99 -1.59
CA TRP A 30 1.93 -4.34 -2.86
C TRP A 30 2.19 -5.85 -2.93
N GLU A 31 1.76 -6.46 -4.02
CA GLU A 31 1.96 -7.89 -4.29
C GLU A 31 2.97 -8.08 -5.41
N GLN A 32 4.04 -8.82 -5.14
CA GLN A 32 5.03 -9.16 -6.16
C GLN A 32 4.44 -10.18 -7.14
N GLN A 33 4.40 -9.82 -8.42
CA GLN A 33 3.91 -10.69 -9.49
C GLN A 33 5.08 -11.48 -10.08
N LYS A 34 4.89 -12.78 -10.29
CA LYS A 34 5.88 -13.67 -10.92
C LYS A 34 5.81 -13.66 -12.44
N SER A 35 4.70 -13.22 -13.00
CA SER A 35 4.46 -13.18 -14.45
C SER A 35 3.92 -11.82 -14.85
N GLU A 36 4.32 -11.38 -16.04
CA GLU A 36 3.73 -10.22 -16.67
C GLU A 36 2.29 -10.51 -17.09
N ARG A 37 1.42 -9.52 -16.91
CA ARG A 37 0.02 -9.56 -17.33
C ARG A 37 -0.12 -9.04 -18.75
N GLN A 38 -0.71 -9.84 -19.64
CA GLN A 38 -0.86 -9.50 -21.07
C GLN A 38 -1.90 -8.39 -21.32
N ASP A 39 -2.82 -8.17 -20.38
CA ASP A 39 -3.86 -7.14 -20.44
C ASP A 39 -3.42 -5.79 -19.85
N ALA A 40 -2.14 -5.66 -19.46
CA ALA A 40 -1.61 -4.44 -18.87
C ALA A 40 -1.24 -3.40 -19.94
N HIS A 41 -1.67 -2.16 -19.74
CA HIS A 41 -1.38 -1.03 -20.59
C HIS A 41 -0.27 -0.16 -20.00
N THR A 42 0.76 0.15 -20.77
CA THR A 42 1.85 1.04 -20.31
C THR A 42 1.35 2.48 -20.22
N ALA A 43 1.38 3.05 -19.01
CA ALA A 43 0.98 4.42 -18.75
C ALA A 43 2.18 5.39 -18.72
N ALA A 44 3.33 4.92 -18.23
CA ALA A 44 4.58 5.67 -18.27
C ALA A 44 5.78 4.72 -18.22
N LYS A 45 6.89 5.15 -18.80
CA LYS A 45 8.17 4.43 -18.75
C LYS A 45 9.30 5.44 -18.66
N TRP A 46 10.14 5.28 -17.65
CA TRP A 46 11.33 6.10 -17.43
C TRP A 46 12.47 5.17 -17.07
N ASN A 47 13.62 5.26 -17.75
CA ASN A 47 14.84 4.50 -17.46
C ASN A 47 14.60 3.11 -16.83
N GLU A 48 14.57 3.08 -15.49
CA GLU A 48 14.54 1.89 -14.63
C GLU A 48 13.15 1.51 -14.08
N VAL A 49 12.11 2.31 -14.35
CA VAL A 49 10.75 2.14 -13.83
C VAL A 49 9.72 2.24 -14.96
N GLU A 50 8.87 1.23 -15.07
CA GLU A 50 7.74 1.17 -15.98
C GLU A 50 6.44 1.04 -15.19
N ILE A 51 5.51 1.96 -15.43
CA ILE A 51 4.18 1.99 -14.81
C ILE A 51 3.18 1.49 -15.83
N LYS A 52 2.47 0.42 -15.46
CA LYS A 52 1.37 -0.13 -16.23
C LYS A 52 0.07 -0.06 -15.44
N THR A 53 -1.03 -0.04 -16.15
CA THR A 53 -2.38 -0.07 -15.60
C THR A 53 -3.14 -1.25 -16.18
N VAL A 54 -3.95 -1.86 -15.34
CA VAL A 54 -4.88 -2.91 -15.70
C VAL A 54 -6.13 -2.70 -14.87
N ARG A 55 -7.25 -3.34 -15.22
CA ARG A 55 -8.54 -3.09 -14.58
C ARG A 55 -8.44 -3.16 -13.04
N GLY A 56 -8.57 -2.02 -12.37
CA GLY A 56 -8.55 -1.93 -10.91
C GLY A 56 -7.16 -1.99 -10.25
N ALA A 57 -6.06 -2.09 -11.00
CA ALA A 57 -4.72 -2.19 -10.43
C ALA A 57 -3.67 -1.32 -11.16
N ILE A 58 -2.66 -0.91 -10.39
CA ILE A 58 -1.42 -0.34 -10.90
C ILE A 58 -0.34 -1.41 -10.81
N ILE A 59 0.44 -1.57 -11.87
CA ILE A 59 1.61 -2.44 -11.91
C ILE A 59 2.85 -1.56 -12.05
N VAL A 60 3.87 -1.82 -11.23
CA VAL A 60 5.18 -1.19 -11.30
C VAL A 60 6.20 -2.26 -11.61
N ASN A 61 6.89 -2.13 -12.73
CA ASN A 61 8.05 -2.93 -13.06
C ASN A 61 9.31 -2.08 -12.84
N THR A 62 10.26 -2.58 -12.07
CA THR A 62 11.49 -1.84 -11.75
C THR A 62 12.69 -2.78 -11.68
N ASN A 63 13.85 -2.37 -12.20
CA ASN A 63 15.12 -3.09 -12.02
C ASN A 63 15.94 -2.58 -10.83
N VAL A 64 15.49 -1.52 -10.15
CA VAL A 64 16.14 -0.94 -8.96
C VAL A 64 15.20 -0.79 -7.78
N LYS A 65 15.77 -0.57 -6.60
CA LYS A 65 14.99 -0.21 -5.41
C LYS A 65 14.45 1.20 -5.56
N VAL A 66 13.13 1.38 -5.53
CA VAL A 66 12.48 2.67 -5.79
C VAL A 66 11.42 2.97 -4.74
N GLN A 67 11.39 4.22 -4.25
CA GLN A 67 10.28 4.71 -3.44
C GLN A 67 9.12 5.11 -4.37
N ILE A 68 7.95 4.51 -4.15
CA ILE A 68 6.72 4.79 -4.89
C ILE A 68 5.69 5.38 -3.95
N LYS A 69 5.08 6.48 -4.36
CA LYS A 69 3.93 7.08 -3.71
C LYS A 69 2.76 7.16 -4.68
N ILE A 70 1.59 6.75 -4.23
CA ILE A 70 0.35 6.82 -4.97
C ILE A 70 -0.55 7.82 -4.28
N PHE A 71 -1.07 8.77 -5.05
CA PHE A 71 -2.02 9.77 -4.56
C PHE A 71 -3.33 9.70 -5.34
N THR A 72 -4.42 10.09 -4.70
CA THR A 72 -5.64 10.47 -5.41
C THR A 72 -5.39 11.72 -6.24
N ILE A 73 -6.28 12.02 -7.19
CA ILE A 73 -6.19 13.26 -7.99
C ILE A 73 -6.26 14.53 -7.12
N LEU A 74 -6.83 14.43 -5.92
CA LEU A 74 -6.90 15.52 -4.93
C LEU A 74 -5.68 15.58 -4.01
N GLY A 75 -4.66 14.75 -4.25
CA GLY A 75 -3.39 14.78 -3.52
C GLY A 75 -3.37 14.01 -2.19
N GLN A 76 -4.39 13.21 -1.88
CA GLN A 76 -4.38 12.36 -0.68
C GLN A 76 -3.51 11.12 -0.93
N ILE A 77 -2.68 10.73 0.05
CA ILE A 77 -1.83 9.53 -0.06
C ILE A 77 -2.70 8.28 0.02
N VAL A 78 -2.56 7.40 -0.98
CA VAL A 78 -3.17 6.06 -1.04
C VAL A 78 -2.17 4.98 -0.64
N SER A 79 -0.92 5.09 -1.10
CA SER A 79 0.19 4.18 -0.74
C SER A 79 1.52 4.92 -0.77
N SER A 80 2.46 4.49 0.07
CA SER A 80 3.83 5.03 0.14
C SER A 80 4.79 3.95 0.60
N GLU A 81 5.40 3.23 -0.34
CA GLU A 81 6.25 2.07 -0.07
C GLU A 81 7.55 2.12 -0.89
N THR A 82 8.55 1.35 -0.44
CA THR A 82 9.80 1.19 -1.19
C THR A 82 9.84 -0.21 -1.77
N LEU A 83 9.76 -0.31 -3.10
CA LEU A 83 9.73 -1.57 -3.83
C LEU A 83 11.17 -1.99 -4.16
N SER A 84 11.47 -3.28 -4.03
CA SER A 84 12.71 -3.87 -4.54
C SER A 84 12.60 -4.18 -6.04
N PRO A 85 13.70 -4.54 -6.73
CA PRO A 85 13.65 -4.95 -8.13
C PRO A 85 12.64 -6.07 -8.38
N GLY A 86 11.81 -5.93 -9.41
CA GLY A 86 10.78 -6.88 -9.80
C GLY A 86 9.52 -6.20 -10.33
N THR A 87 8.49 -7.02 -10.56
CA THR A 87 7.15 -6.57 -10.94
C THR A 87 6.24 -6.62 -9.73
N TRP A 88 5.63 -5.48 -9.42
CA TRP A 88 4.78 -5.27 -8.25
C TRP A 88 3.42 -4.79 -8.68
N GLN A 89 2.40 -5.15 -7.92
CA GLN A 89 1.03 -4.81 -8.20
C GLN A 89 0.35 -4.25 -6.96
N LEU A 90 -0.35 -3.14 -7.14
CA LEU A 90 -1.20 -2.53 -6.13
C LEU A 90 -2.64 -2.56 -6.63
N GLN A 91 -3.51 -3.19 -5.84
CA GLN A 91 -4.95 -3.11 -6.09
C GLN A 91 -5.50 -1.79 -5.57
N MET A 92 -6.16 -1.05 -6.44
CA MET A 92 -6.70 0.26 -6.11
C MET A 92 -8.04 0.14 -5.38
N PRO A 93 -8.31 1.02 -4.40
CA PRO A 93 -9.54 0.96 -3.61
C PRO A 93 -10.79 1.32 -4.43
N ALA A 94 -10.63 2.11 -5.49
CA ALA A 94 -11.72 2.52 -6.38
C ALA A 94 -11.19 2.76 -7.82
N HIS A 95 -12.06 2.64 -8.81
CA HIS A 95 -11.77 3.07 -10.19
C HIS A 95 -11.62 4.60 -10.22
N GLY A 96 -10.69 5.09 -11.02
CA GLY A 96 -10.47 6.54 -11.14
C GLY A 96 -9.08 6.92 -11.58
N VAL A 97 -8.76 8.20 -11.38
CA VAL A 97 -7.49 8.80 -11.77
C VAL A 97 -6.60 8.98 -10.56
N TYR A 98 -5.37 8.48 -10.66
CA TYR A 98 -4.37 8.53 -9.61
C TYR A 98 -3.08 9.15 -10.11
N ILE A 99 -2.28 9.63 -9.17
CA ILE A 99 -0.94 10.17 -9.43
C ILE A 99 0.07 9.17 -8.87
N VAL A 100 0.96 8.70 -9.73
CA VAL A 100 2.09 7.85 -9.34
C VAL A 100 3.32 8.73 -9.32
N LYS A 101 4.04 8.73 -8.19
CA LYS A 101 5.25 9.53 -8.00
C LYS A 101 6.40 8.63 -7.54
N THR A 102 7.53 8.76 -8.23
CA THR A 102 8.85 8.27 -7.81
C THR A 102 9.71 9.44 -7.32
N ALA A 103 10.98 9.21 -7.01
CA ALA A 103 11.93 10.28 -6.76
C ALA A 103 12.09 11.21 -7.98
N ASP A 104 12.20 10.63 -9.17
CA ASP A 104 12.63 11.34 -10.37
C ASP A 104 11.49 11.67 -11.35
N ALA A 105 10.31 11.08 -11.14
CA ALA A 105 9.21 11.19 -12.09
C ALA A 105 7.84 11.21 -11.42
N THR A 106 6.85 11.70 -12.17
CA THR A 106 5.45 11.70 -11.77
C THR A 106 4.59 11.50 -13.01
N CYS A 107 3.62 10.59 -12.95
CA CYS A 107 2.62 10.43 -14.00
C CYS A 107 1.20 10.33 -13.42
N LYS A 108 0.24 10.58 -14.29
CA LYS A 108 -1.18 10.38 -14.03
C LYS A 108 -1.62 9.08 -14.70
N VAL A 109 -2.34 8.25 -13.97
CA VAL A 109 -2.82 6.95 -14.45
C VAL A 109 -4.32 6.83 -14.25
N ALA A 110 -5.00 6.19 -15.20
CA ALA A 110 -6.41 5.80 -15.07
C ALA A 110 -6.47 4.30 -14.82
N VAL A 111 -7.23 3.91 -13.78
CA VAL A 111 -7.32 2.53 -13.28
C VAL A 111 -8.77 2.10 -13.17
#